data_AF-A0A4U6W601-F1
#
_entry.id   AF-A0A4U6W601-F1
#
_cell.length_a   1.000
_cell.length_b   1.000
_cell.length_c   1.000
_cell.angle_alpha   90.00
_cell.angle_beta   90.00
_cell.angle_gamma   90.00
#
_symmetry.space_group_name_H-M   'P 1'
#
loop_
_entity.id
_entity.type
_entity.pdbx_description
1 polymer ?
#
loop_
_entity_poly.entity_id
_entity_poly.type
_entity_poly.pdbx_seq_one_letter_code
_entity_poly.pdbx_strand_id
1 'polypeptide(L)'
;MCSVWLPFATRSIIFQRERDDCQTLTEKDPYLVLAGPTRAVMFALNPAIIEVDLKVKGTTESKDVYLSFLVAPLRCYSTIFSHLFNRAYTSKLSTLEFSLGQIAFSVEDTIFVRGVHGSWPDGLHGLFAAFTTGFTDKCPFRVGDKYSTGTSDERIILLDSGGEKLPVAGDGKIKLSIR
;
A
#
# COMPACT_ATOMS: atom_id res chain seq x y z
N MET A 1 12.45 -2.06 7.02
CA MET A 1 11.33 -3.00 7.23
C MET A 1 10.18 -2.23 7.86
N CYS A 2 9.02 -2.18 7.20
CA CYS A 2 7.80 -1.62 7.77
C CYS A 2 6.82 -2.78 8.03
N SER A 3 6.45 -3.07 9.28
CA SER A 3 5.63 -4.24 9.66
C SER A 3 4.43 -3.85 10.50
N VAL A 4 3.30 -4.57 10.39
CA VAL A 4 2.10 -4.28 11.20
C VAL A 4 1.71 -5.48 12.12
N TRP A 5 1.41 -5.30 13.43
CA TRP A 5 0.94 -6.37 14.35
C TRP A 5 -0.53 -6.24 14.77
N LEU A 6 -1.24 -7.37 14.92
CA LEU A 6 -2.54 -7.51 15.59
C LEU A 6 -2.47 -8.71 16.55
N PRO A 7 -3.32 -8.85 17.59
CA PRO A 7 -3.22 -9.93 18.59
C PRO A 7 -3.72 -11.30 18.13
N PHE A 8 -4.00 -11.46 16.83
CA PHE A 8 -4.14 -12.75 16.13
C PHE A 8 -3.06 -12.83 15.02
N ALA A 9 -1.81 -12.58 15.42
CA ALA A 9 -0.77 -11.89 14.64
C ALA A 9 -0.27 -12.59 13.36
N THR A 10 -0.65 -12.07 12.19
CA THR A 10 0.14 -12.25 10.96
C THR A 10 0.92 -10.97 10.67
N ARG A 11 2.25 -11.06 10.66
CA ARG A 11 3.14 -9.93 10.32
C ARG A 11 3.09 -9.73 8.81
N SER A 12 2.52 -8.63 8.37
CA SER A 12 2.53 -8.24 6.95
C SER A 12 3.65 -7.24 6.70
N ILE A 13 4.57 -7.60 5.80
CA ILE A 13 5.68 -6.75 5.39
C ILE A 13 5.23 -5.98 4.15
N ILE A 14 5.15 -4.65 4.26
CA ILE A 14 4.68 -3.79 3.16
C ILE A 14 5.81 -3.05 2.46
N PHE A 15 6.99 -3.03 3.09
CA PHE A 15 8.22 -2.48 2.52
C PHE A 15 9.43 -3.22 3.10
N GLN A 16 10.20 -3.83 2.21
CA GLN A 16 11.48 -4.46 2.54
C GLN A 16 12.42 -4.33 1.35
N ARG A 17 13.59 -3.78 1.62
CA ARG A 17 14.69 -3.65 0.68
C ARG A 17 15.97 -3.99 1.44
N GLU A 18 16.84 -4.73 0.77
CA GLU A 18 18.18 -5.00 1.30
C GLU A 18 19.07 -3.79 1.08
N ARG A 19 20.23 -3.76 1.74
CA ARG A 19 21.19 -2.66 1.62
C ARG A 19 21.67 -2.47 0.17
N ASP A 20 21.84 -3.57 -0.55
CA ASP A 20 22.35 -3.55 -1.92
C ASP A 20 21.25 -3.33 -2.98
N ASP A 21 19.98 -3.47 -2.58
CA ASP A 21 18.79 -3.16 -3.37
C ASP A 21 17.99 -2.02 -2.71
N CYS A 22 18.66 -0.94 -2.30
CA CYS A 22 18.01 0.18 -1.65
C CYS A 22 17.20 1.04 -2.64
N GLN A 23 16.07 1.59 -2.19
CA GLN A 23 15.34 2.59 -2.97
C GLN A 23 15.96 3.99 -2.80
N THR A 24 16.18 4.68 -3.93
CA THR A 24 16.60 6.09 -3.91
C THR A 24 15.38 7.00 -3.95
N LEU A 25 15.23 7.85 -2.94
CA LEU A 25 14.19 8.88 -2.92
C LEU A 25 14.72 10.17 -3.52
N THR A 26 13.89 10.84 -4.33
CA THR A 26 14.22 12.14 -4.93
C THR A 26 13.11 13.13 -4.65
N GLU A 27 13.35 14.42 -4.91
CA GLU A 27 12.29 15.42 -4.78
C GLU A 27 11.09 15.14 -5.71
N LYS A 28 11.35 14.53 -6.88
CA LYS A 28 10.29 14.15 -7.84
C LYS A 28 9.59 12.85 -7.46
N ASP A 29 10.24 11.99 -6.69
CA ASP A 29 9.72 10.71 -6.23
C ASP A 29 10.08 10.50 -4.74
N PRO A 30 9.34 11.15 -3.83
CA PRO A 30 9.64 11.13 -2.41
C PRO A 30 9.00 9.94 -1.68
N TYR A 31 8.34 9.01 -2.39
CA TYR A 31 7.52 7.97 -1.79
C TYR A 31 8.22 6.60 -1.80
N LEU A 32 8.08 5.85 -0.71
CA LEU A 32 8.51 4.45 -0.68
C LEU A 32 7.59 3.61 -1.56
N VAL A 33 8.17 2.82 -2.47
CA VAL A 33 7.41 1.86 -3.26
C VAL A 33 7.05 0.68 -2.37
N LEU A 34 5.80 0.66 -1.91
CA LEU A 34 5.28 -0.40 -1.06
C LEU A 34 5.00 -1.62 -1.93
N ALA A 35 5.55 -2.77 -1.56
CA ALA A 35 5.19 -4.05 -2.19
C ALA A 35 3.83 -4.58 -1.70
N GLY A 36 3.17 -3.82 -0.81
CA GLY A 36 1.85 -4.05 -0.25
C GLY A 36 1.72 -5.39 0.50
N PRO A 37 0.72 -5.53 1.37
CA PRO A 37 0.30 -6.86 1.74
C PRO A 37 -0.53 -7.43 0.58
N THR A 38 -0.28 -8.68 0.18
CA THR A 38 -1.11 -9.36 -0.85
C THR A 38 -2.58 -9.50 -0.43
N ARG A 39 -2.87 -9.30 0.87
CA ARG A 39 -4.21 -9.37 1.45
C ARG A 39 -4.45 -8.20 2.40
N ALA A 40 -5.71 -7.81 2.55
CA ALA A 40 -6.09 -6.79 3.52
C ALA A 40 -5.75 -7.22 4.96
N VAL A 41 -5.32 -6.26 5.78
CA VAL A 41 -5.07 -6.50 7.20
C VAL A 41 -6.37 -6.24 7.97
N MET A 42 -6.87 -7.26 8.67
CA MET A 42 -8.13 -7.17 9.42
C MET A 42 -7.97 -6.30 10.67
N PHE A 43 -8.43 -5.05 10.63
CA PHE A 43 -8.54 -4.20 11.82
C PHE A 43 -9.73 -4.64 12.69
N ALA A 44 -9.52 -5.64 13.55
CA ALA A 44 -10.50 -6.05 14.56
C ALA A 44 -10.49 -5.09 15.77
N LEU A 45 -11.06 -5.50 16.90
CA LEU A 45 -11.16 -4.75 18.16
C LEU A 45 -9.81 -4.25 18.74
N ASN A 46 -8.69 -4.71 18.20
CA ASN A 46 -7.36 -4.35 18.66
C ASN A 46 -6.63 -3.47 17.65
N PRO A 47 -5.88 -2.45 18.11
CA PRO A 47 -5.13 -1.59 17.21
C PRO A 47 -4.07 -2.42 16.50
N ALA A 48 -3.95 -2.22 15.18
CA ALA A 48 -2.81 -2.73 14.46
C ALA A 48 -1.56 -1.94 14.90
N ILE A 49 -0.36 -2.51 14.91
CA ILE A 49 0.87 -1.83 15.36
C ILE A 49 1.78 -1.65 14.18
N ILE A 50 2.03 -0.44 13.71
CA ILE A 50 3.06 -0.19 12.70
C ILE A 50 4.45 -0.14 13.32
N GLU A 51 5.36 -0.91 12.77
CA GLU A 51 6.78 -0.98 13.04
C GLU A 51 7.50 -0.43 11.82
N VAL A 52 8.52 0.38 12.02
CA VAL A 52 9.34 0.95 10.96
C VAL A 52 10.79 0.86 11.36
N ASP A 53 11.61 0.33 10.47
CA ASP A 53 13.07 0.34 10.53
C ASP A 53 13.60 0.78 9.17
N LEU A 54 13.91 2.07 9.02
CA LEU A 54 14.44 2.65 7.81
C LEU A 54 15.83 3.22 8.08
N LYS A 55 16.76 2.90 7.18
CA LYS A 55 18.15 3.36 7.22
C LYS A 55 18.51 4.03 5.90
N VAL A 56 19.31 5.08 5.99
CA VAL A 56 19.99 5.67 4.84
C VAL A 56 21.31 4.94 4.64
N LYS A 57 21.56 4.49 3.40
CA LYS A 57 22.80 3.82 3.01
C LYS A 57 23.96 4.82 3.07
N GLY A 58 24.95 4.53 3.91
CA GLY A 58 26.24 5.22 3.95
C GLY A 58 27.26 4.59 2.99
N THR A 59 28.47 5.16 2.93
CA THR A 59 29.56 4.59 2.11
C THR A 59 29.94 3.17 2.54
N THR A 60 29.75 2.86 3.82
CA THR A 60 30.00 1.56 4.45
C THR A 60 28.87 1.25 5.43
N GLU A 61 28.65 -0.01 5.79
CA GLU A 61 27.60 -0.41 6.74
C GLU A 61 27.70 0.33 8.09
N SER A 62 28.93 0.54 8.57
CA SER A 62 29.21 1.31 9.79
C SER A 62 28.80 2.78 9.72
N LYS A 63 28.55 3.31 8.52
CA LYS A 63 28.07 4.68 8.29
C LYS A 63 26.59 4.72 7.89
N ASP A 64 25.89 3.60 7.92
CA ASP A 64 24.44 3.60 7.72
C ASP A 64 23.77 4.30 8.90
N VAL A 65 22.80 5.17 8.61
CA VAL A 65 22.15 6.00 9.64
C VAL A 65 20.67 5.66 9.68
N TYR A 66 20.11 5.51 10.88
CA TYR A 66 18.67 5.36 11.04
C TYR A 66 17.94 6.63 10.61
N LEU A 67 17.13 6.50 9.56
CA LEU A 67 16.22 7.54 9.11
C LEU A 67 14.98 7.58 10.01
N SER A 68 14.43 6.40 10.30
CA SER A 68 13.25 6.21 11.13
C SER A 68 13.32 4.86 11.85
N PHE A 69 13.01 4.86 13.14
CA PHE A 69 12.86 3.64 13.95
C PHE A 69 11.64 3.81 14.85
N LEU A 70 10.53 3.16 14.52
CA LEU A 70 9.22 3.41 15.09
C LEU A 70 8.51 2.10 15.43
N VAL A 71 7.82 2.06 16.55
CA VAL A 71 6.78 1.06 16.84
C VAL A 71 5.60 1.82 17.43
N ALA A 72 4.47 1.86 16.73
CA ALA A 72 3.33 2.69 17.10
C ALA A 72 2.00 1.99 16.83
N PRO A 73 0.99 2.14 17.70
CA PRO A 73 -0.35 1.65 17.41
C PRO A 73 -0.99 2.52 16.32
N LEU A 74 -1.42 1.85 15.26
CA LEU A 74 -2.36 2.33 14.27
C LEU A 74 -3.78 2.18 14.83
N ARG A 75 -4.19 3.18 15.61
CA ARG A 75 -5.55 3.24 16.15
C ARG A 75 -6.52 3.68 15.06
N CYS A 76 -7.35 2.74 14.65
CA CYS A 76 -8.55 3.01 13.87
C CYS A 76 -9.75 2.90 14.80
N TYR A 77 -10.60 3.92 14.83
CA TYR A 77 -11.86 3.79 15.54
C TYR A 77 -12.75 2.87 14.71
N SER A 78 -13.38 1.89 15.36
CA SER A 78 -14.33 1.00 14.70
C SER A 78 -15.50 1.83 14.19
N THR A 79 -15.47 2.19 12.91
CA THR A 79 -16.56 2.86 12.23
C THR A 79 -17.33 1.83 11.43
N ILE A 80 -18.65 1.98 11.38
CA ILE A 80 -19.51 1.28 10.42
C ILE A 80 -19.30 1.78 8.97
N PHE A 81 -18.40 2.73 8.78
CA PHE A 81 -18.12 3.40 7.51
C PHE A 81 -16.64 3.24 7.13
N SER A 82 -16.37 3.17 5.83
CA SER A 82 -15.03 3.15 5.25
C SER A 82 -14.41 4.55 5.28
N HIS A 83 -13.12 4.66 5.61
CA HIS A 83 -12.42 5.94 5.72
C HIS A 83 -10.98 5.87 5.22
N LEU A 84 -10.57 6.93 4.50
CA LEU A 84 -9.17 7.23 4.28
C LEU A 84 -8.70 8.16 5.40
N PHE A 85 -7.60 7.82 6.07
CA PHE A 85 -7.00 8.69 7.07
C PHE A 85 -5.49 8.76 6.90
N ASN A 86 -4.97 9.94 7.22
CA ASN A 86 -3.54 10.21 7.20
C ASN A 86 -3.00 10.22 8.64
N ARG A 87 -1.86 9.55 8.87
CA ARG A 87 -1.13 9.57 10.13
C ARG A 87 0.31 9.96 9.86
N ALA A 88 0.79 10.95 10.61
CA ALA A 88 2.20 11.31 10.62
C ALA A 88 2.83 10.79 11.91
N TYR A 89 3.98 10.14 11.80
CA TYR A 89 4.81 9.74 12.93
C TYR A 89 6.22 10.27 12.73
N THR A 90 6.65 11.16 13.62
CA THR A 90 8.02 11.64 13.66
C THR A 90 8.89 10.66 14.43
N SER A 91 9.98 10.20 13.80
CA SER A 91 10.97 9.34 14.43
C SER A 91 12.37 9.65 13.91
N LYS A 92 13.32 9.74 14.85
CA LYS A 92 14.74 10.01 14.59
C LYS A 92 14.94 11.23 13.69
N LEU A 93 15.23 11.02 12.40
CA LEU A 93 15.61 12.06 11.45
C LEU A 93 14.51 12.37 10.43
N SER A 94 13.33 11.75 10.55
CA SER A 94 12.26 11.89 9.56
C SER A 94 10.87 11.94 10.19
N THR A 95 9.92 12.47 9.43
CA THR A 95 8.49 12.30 9.68
C THR A 95 7.92 11.42 8.58
N LEU A 96 7.34 10.30 8.96
CA LEU A 96 6.69 9.38 8.04
C LEU A 96 5.20 9.65 8.03
N GLU A 97 4.68 9.94 6.85
CA GLU A 97 3.25 10.09 6.62
C GLU A 97 2.70 8.82 5.96
N PHE A 98 1.63 8.29 6.57
CA PHE A 98 0.92 7.11 6.11
C PHE A 98 -0.50 7.49 5.74
N SER A 99 -0.91 7.13 4.53
CA SER A 99 -2.31 7.12 4.11
C SER A 99 -2.85 5.70 4.24
N LEU A 100 -3.90 5.51 5.04
CA LEU A 100 -4.55 4.21 5.22
C LEU A 100 -6.03 4.28 4.85
N GLY A 101 -6.45 3.40 3.95
CA GLY A 101 -7.86 3.14 3.67
C GLY A 101 -8.38 2.00 4.55
N GLN A 102 -9.31 2.30 5.45
CA GLN A 102 -10.11 1.31 6.15
C GLN A 102 -11.40 1.06 5.34
N ILE A 103 -11.69 -0.19 5.00
CA ILE A 103 -12.91 -0.57 4.27
C ILE A 103 -13.81 -1.40 5.18
N ALA A 104 -14.95 -0.83 5.58
CA ALA A 104 -15.96 -1.52 6.38
C ALA A 104 -16.72 -2.54 5.52
N PHE A 105 -17.10 -3.67 6.13
CA PHE A 105 -17.89 -4.74 5.48
C PHE A 105 -17.30 -5.22 4.14
N SER A 106 -15.98 -5.23 4.02
CA SER A 106 -15.30 -5.71 2.81
C SER A 106 -15.37 -7.24 2.71
N VAL A 107 -15.37 -7.71 1.46
CA VAL A 107 -15.18 -9.12 1.10
C VAL A 107 -13.87 -9.24 0.32
N GLU A 108 -13.15 -10.32 0.53
CA GLU A 108 -11.98 -10.68 -0.28
C GLU A 108 -12.46 -11.55 -1.45
N ASP A 109 -12.16 -11.13 -2.68
CA ASP A 109 -12.48 -11.87 -3.89
C ASP A 109 -11.30 -11.88 -4.86
N THR A 110 -11.24 -12.90 -5.72
CA THR A 110 -10.14 -13.10 -6.67
C THR A 110 -10.56 -12.74 -8.08
N ILE A 111 -9.90 -11.73 -8.66
CA ILE A 111 -10.11 -11.32 -10.06
C ILE A 111 -9.15 -12.11 -10.96
N PHE A 112 -9.67 -12.71 -12.03
CA PHE A 112 -8.85 -13.33 -13.09
C PHE A 112 -9.17 -12.70 -14.44
N VAL A 113 -8.14 -12.49 -15.27
CA VAL A 113 -8.30 -11.97 -16.63
C VAL A 113 -7.69 -12.97 -17.61
N ARG A 114 -8.43 -13.26 -18.69
CA ARG A 114 -8.02 -14.23 -19.71
C ARG A 114 -8.31 -13.71 -21.11
N GLY A 115 -7.31 -13.73 -21.97
CA GLY A 115 -7.49 -13.54 -23.41
C GLY A 115 -8.16 -14.78 -24.01
N VAL A 116 -9.33 -14.59 -24.63
CA VAL A 116 -10.10 -15.70 -25.23
C VAL A 116 -9.74 -15.92 -26.70
N HIS A 117 -9.40 -14.84 -27.42
CA HIS A 117 -9.05 -14.89 -28.84
C HIS A 117 -8.06 -13.78 -29.21
N GLY A 118 -7.27 -14.02 -30.25
CA GLY A 118 -6.26 -13.09 -30.75
C GLY A 118 -4.96 -13.08 -29.94
N SER A 119 -3.93 -12.44 -30.50
CA SER A 119 -2.69 -12.12 -29.80
C SER A 119 -2.74 -10.69 -29.28
N TRP A 120 -2.09 -10.44 -28.14
CA TRP A 120 -1.91 -9.07 -27.67
C TRP A 120 -1.15 -8.24 -28.74
N PRO A 121 -1.63 -7.05 -29.11
CA PRO A 121 -0.99 -6.25 -30.17
C PRO A 121 0.43 -5.86 -29.78
N ASP A 122 1.36 -5.99 -30.72
CA ASP A 122 2.74 -5.58 -30.47
C ASP A 122 2.83 -4.06 -30.33
N GLY A 123 3.64 -3.60 -29.36
CA GLY A 123 3.83 -2.17 -29.08
C GLY A 123 2.74 -1.52 -28.22
N LEU A 124 1.71 -2.25 -27.77
CA LEU A 124 0.72 -1.74 -26.82
C LEU A 124 1.02 -2.20 -25.39
N HIS A 125 1.04 -1.25 -24.47
CA HIS A 125 1.14 -1.51 -23.04
C HIS A 125 -0.23 -1.92 -22.49
N GLY A 126 -0.25 -2.97 -21.66
CA GLY A 126 -1.41 -3.34 -20.86
C GLY A 126 -1.37 -2.70 -19.49
N LEU A 127 -2.49 -2.12 -19.08
CA LEU A 127 -2.70 -1.49 -17.77
C LEU A 127 -4.07 -1.89 -17.23
N PHE A 128 -4.08 -2.68 -16.16
CA PHE A 128 -5.29 -3.05 -15.44
C PHE A 128 -5.31 -2.31 -14.11
N ALA A 129 -6.40 -1.57 -13.86
CA ALA A 129 -6.60 -0.86 -12.61
C ALA A 129 -8.01 -1.09 -12.08
N ALA A 130 -8.12 -1.21 -10.76
CA ALA A 130 -9.38 -1.07 -10.05
C ALA A 130 -9.48 0.37 -9.51
N PHE A 131 -10.71 0.85 -9.37
CA PHE A 131 -10.98 2.14 -8.73
C PHE A 131 -11.82 1.87 -7.50
N THR A 132 -11.46 2.49 -6.38
CA THR A 132 -12.37 2.53 -5.24
C THR A 132 -13.56 3.38 -5.64
N THR A 133 -14.78 2.89 -5.49
CA THR A 133 -15.96 3.76 -5.65
C THR A 133 -15.88 4.80 -4.56
N GLY A 134 -15.65 6.07 -4.90
CA GLY A 134 -15.47 7.09 -3.89
C GLY A 134 -16.68 7.22 -2.99
N PHE A 135 -16.61 6.70 -1.76
CA PHE A 135 -17.72 6.82 -0.82
C PHE A 135 -17.66 8.21 -0.18
N THR A 136 -18.41 9.15 -0.75
CA THR A 136 -18.67 10.46 -0.13
C THR A 136 -19.71 10.30 0.98
N ASP A 137 -19.43 9.50 2.00
CA ASP A 137 -20.30 9.48 3.17
C ASP A 137 -19.86 10.61 4.10
N LYS A 138 -20.63 11.69 4.11
CA LYS A 138 -20.45 12.80 5.05
C LYS A 138 -20.66 12.22 6.44
N CYS A 139 -19.58 11.85 7.12
CA CYS A 139 -19.64 11.44 8.51
C CYS A 139 -20.37 12.55 9.30
N PRO A 140 -21.51 12.24 9.96
CA PRO A 140 -22.21 13.23 10.77
C PRO A 140 -21.44 13.53 12.07
N PHE A 141 -20.39 12.77 12.36
CA PHE A 141 -19.58 12.92 13.56
C PHE A 141 -18.24 13.59 13.25
N ARG A 142 -17.95 14.70 13.95
CA ARG A 142 -16.65 15.38 13.88
C ARG A 142 -15.59 14.50 14.55
N VAL A 143 -14.66 13.96 13.78
CA VAL A 143 -13.42 13.38 14.31
C VAL A 143 -12.30 14.40 14.06
N GLY A 144 -12.11 15.33 15.01
CA GLY A 144 -11.16 16.44 14.89
C GLY A 144 -11.56 17.52 13.89
N ASP A 145 -10.57 18.24 13.34
CA ASP A 145 -10.74 19.49 12.57
C ASP A 145 -10.90 19.27 11.05
N LYS A 146 -10.94 18.02 10.57
CA LYS A 146 -11.06 17.71 9.13
C LYS A 146 -12.32 16.89 8.87
N TYR A 147 -13.15 17.39 7.96
CA TYR A 147 -14.22 16.61 7.36
C TYR A 147 -13.62 15.36 6.73
N SER A 148 -14.13 14.18 7.08
CA SER A 148 -13.78 12.91 6.45
C SER A 148 -13.87 13.08 4.94
N THR A 149 -12.72 13.17 4.28
CA THR A 149 -12.64 13.08 2.83
C THR A 149 -12.84 11.61 2.52
N GLY A 150 -13.93 11.26 1.82
CA GLY A 150 -14.14 9.91 1.32
C GLY A 150 -12.86 9.39 0.66
N THR A 151 -12.71 8.08 0.57
CA THR A 151 -11.73 7.51 -0.38
C THR A 151 -12.03 8.18 -1.71
N SER A 152 -11.10 8.95 -2.28
CA SER A 152 -11.21 9.47 -3.65
C SER A 152 -11.46 8.28 -4.60
N ASP A 153 -11.73 8.51 -5.87
CA ASP A 153 -11.64 7.44 -6.89
C ASP A 153 -10.17 7.01 -7.06
N GLU A 154 -9.60 6.44 -5.99
CA GLU A 154 -8.21 6.05 -5.90
C GLU A 154 -7.97 4.89 -6.84
N ARG A 155 -6.98 5.10 -7.69
CA ARG A 155 -6.61 4.13 -8.71
C ARG A 155 -5.65 3.12 -8.10
N ILE A 156 -6.09 1.88 -8.04
CA ILE A 156 -5.29 0.74 -7.62
C ILE A 156 -4.79 0.02 -8.88
N ILE A 157 -3.48 0.08 -9.13
CA ILE A 157 -2.87 -0.61 -10.27
C ILE A 157 -2.75 -2.11 -9.94
N LEU A 158 -3.45 -2.94 -10.71
CA LEU A 158 -3.43 -4.41 -10.59
C LEU A 158 -2.35 -5.03 -11.49
N LEU A 159 -2.03 -4.36 -12.59
CA LEU A 159 -0.93 -4.70 -13.49
C LEU A 159 -0.58 -3.48 -14.34
N ASP A 160 0.70 -3.13 -14.41
CA ASP A 160 1.27 -2.23 -15.40
C ASP A 160 2.46 -2.92 -16.07
N SER A 161 2.37 -3.07 -17.39
CA SER A 161 3.41 -3.68 -18.22
C SER A 161 4.60 -2.75 -18.51
N GLY A 162 4.52 -1.46 -18.16
CA GLY A 162 5.67 -0.54 -18.25
C GLY A 162 6.23 -0.36 -19.67
N GLY A 163 5.41 -0.58 -20.70
CA GLY A 163 5.85 -0.54 -22.11
C GLY A 163 6.33 -1.89 -22.67
N GLU A 164 6.40 -2.93 -21.84
CA GLU A 164 6.67 -4.30 -22.29
C GLU A 164 5.40 -5.02 -22.76
N LYS A 165 5.58 -6.17 -23.42
CA LYS A 165 4.47 -7.02 -23.83
C LYS A 165 3.76 -7.58 -22.59
N LEU A 166 2.44 -7.62 -22.64
CA LEU A 166 1.63 -8.16 -21.54
C LEU A 166 2.02 -9.62 -21.24
N PRO A 167 2.22 -10.00 -19.96
CA PRO A 167 2.58 -11.36 -19.59
C PRO A 167 1.37 -12.31 -19.67
N VAL A 168 1.10 -12.77 -20.89
CA VAL A 168 0.03 -13.74 -21.19
C VAL A 168 0.63 -15.15 -21.18
N ALA A 169 0.13 -16.02 -20.29
CA ALA A 169 0.50 -17.43 -20.25
C ALA A 169 -0.03 -18.19 -21.47
N GLY A 170 0.54 -19.36 -21.76
CA GLY A 170 0.15 -20.18 -22.93
C GLY A 170 -1.34 -20.61 -22.97
N ASP A 171 -2.04 -20.55 -21.83
CA ASP A 171 -3.48 -20.82 -21.72
C ASP A 171 -4.36 -19.56 -21.85
N GLY A 172 -3.74 -18.41 -22.16
CA GLY A 172 -4.37 -17.10 -22.30
C GLY A 172 -4.54 -16.33 -20.98
N LYS A 173 -4.10 -16.87 -19.83
CA LYS A 173 -4.25 -16.18 -18.54
C LYS A 173 -3.25 -15.04 -18.41
N ILE A 174 -3.73 -13.91 -17.89
CA ILE A 174 -2.90 -12.77 -17.53
C ILE A 174 -2.68 -12.82 -16.02
N LYS A 175 -1.41 -12.91 -15.61
CA LYS A 175 -1.06 -12.90 -14.19
C LYS A 175 -1.15 -11.47 -13.67
N LEU A 176 -2.20 -11.15 -12.93
CA LEU A 176 -2.27 -9.92 -12.17
C LEU A 176 -1.37 -10.03 -10.94
N SER A 177 -0.61 -8.98 -10.65
CA SER A 177 0.20 -8.88 -9.44
C SER A 177 0.26 -7.42 -9.05
N ILE A 178 -0.22 -7.13 -7.84
CA ILE A 178 -0.03 -5.82 -7.22
C ILE A 178 1.48 -5.60 -7.11
N ARG A 179 1.97 -4.49 -7.68
CA ARG A 179 3.38 -4.10 -7.66
C ARG A 179 3.57 -2.94 -6.69
#